data_AF-A0A1M3E089-F1
#
_entry.id   AF-A0A1M3E089-F1
#
_cell.length_a   1.000
_cell.length_b   1.000
_cell.length_c   1.000
_cell.angle_alpha   90.00
_cell.angle_beta   90.00
_cell.angle_gamma   90.00
#
_symmetry.space_group_name_H-M   'P 1'
#
loop_
_entity.id
_entity.type
_entity.pdbx_description
1 polymer ?
#
loop_
_entity_poly.entity_id
_entity_poly.type
_entity_poly.pdbx_seq_one_letter_code
_entity_poly.pdbx_strand_id
1 'polypeptide(L)'
;MEYRMILAGVALITMVTCKNQTANQTDPQPKETMATNTPNSSPAKAEPEMAPGLPPDQEAVKQAEKETKNAAANQQGVVYLNEGESKFLQQYQMNVSFRGITEDSRCPAGVDCIWEGVASAEVEVMGTATRPMVLKLSTMQDANKGYEKAQSFNGYSITLVSVTPGTTSSKGFEQLRGKYKIGLKFSRSSAQNPTTK
;
A
#
# COMPACT_ATOMS: atom_id res chain seq x y z
N MET A 1 27.55 -17.94 -49.59
CA MET A 1 28.59 -17.63 -48.61
C MET A 1 27.91 -17.06 -47.38
N GLU A 2 27.85 -17.64 -46.20
CA GLU A 2 28.13 -18.99 -45.69
C GLU A 2 27.13 -19.11 -44.52
N TYR A 3 26.36 -20.19 -44.51
CA TYR A 3 25.39 -20.50 -43.48
C TYR A 3 26.14 -21.16 -42.31
N ARG A 4 26.13 -20.56 -41.11
CA ARG A 4 26.62 -21.21 -39.89
C ARG A 4 25.48 -21.70 -39.03
N MET A 5 25.04 -22.90 -39.39
CA MET A 5 24.41 -23.89 -38.52
C MET A 5 25.39 -24.28 -37.40
N ILE A 6 25.01 -24.10 -36.13
CA ILE A 6 25.58 -24.80 -34.97
C ILE A 6 24.38 -25.06 -34.03
N LEU A 7 23.73 -26.22 -34.16
CA LEU A 7 23.95 -27.44 -33.35
C LEU A 7 23.39 -27.33 -31.92
N ALA A 8 22.18 -27.90 -31.80
CA ALA A 8 21.65 -28.76 -30.74
C ALA A 8 22.33 -28.72 -29.35
N GLY A 9 21.51 -28.36 -28.35
CA GLY A 9 21.76 -28.65 -26.94
C GLY A 9 20.42 -28.75 -26.19
N VAL A 10 19.64 -29.79 -26.47
CA VAL A 10 18.44 -30.14 -25.70
C VAL A 10 18.90 -30.76 -24.38
N ALA A 11 18.88 -29.98 -23.31
CA ALA A 11 19.04 -30.49 -21.95
C ALA A 11 17.64 -30.69 -21.33
N LEU A 12 17.14 -31.92 -21.44
CA LEU A 12 15.97 -32.41 -20.70
C LEU A 12 16.34 -32.50 -19.22
N ILE A 13 15.95 -31.50 -18.42
CA ILE A 13 15.97 -31.62 -16.97
C ILE A 13 14.72 -32.41 -16.57
N THR A 14 14.95 -33.64 -16.14
CA THR A 14 13.95 -34.56 -15.61
C THR A 14 13.33 -33.99 -14.33
N MET A 15 12.00 -33.93 -14.28
CA MET A 15 11.28 -33.59 -13.06
C MET A 15 11.43 -34.72 -12.04
N VAL A 16 12.17 -34.46 -10.96
CA VAL A 16 12.12 -35.29 -9.76
C VAL A 16 10.83 -34.93 -9.02
N THR A 17 9.85 -35.83 -9.06
CA THR A 17 8.63 -35.76 -8.26
C THR A 17 8.88 -36.46 -6.93
N CYS A 18 9.10 -35.69 -5.86
CA CYS A 18 8.98 -36.24 -4.51
C CYS A 18 7.49 -36.34 -4.15
N LYS A 19 6.95 -37.55 -4.30
CA LYS A 19 5.76 -38.01 -3.58
C LYS A 19 6.22 -38.56 -2.23
N ASN A 20 5.80 -37.95 -1.12
CA ASN A 20 5.77 -38.63 0.18
C ASN A 20 4.65 -37.99 1.03
N GLN A 21 3.50 -38.64 1.08
CA GLN A 21 3.06 -39.58 2.13
C GLN A 21 2.23 -38.88 3.22
N THR A 22 0.92 -39.04 2.99
CA THR A 22 -0.23 -39.16 3.88
C THR A 22 0.07 -39.51 5.35
N ALA A 23 -0.48 -38.71 6.26
CA ALA A 23 -1.14 -39.05 7.53
C ALA A 23 -1.30 -37.72 8.31
N ASN A 24 -2.43 -37.29 8.84
CA ASN A 24 -3.56 -38.01 9.39
C ASN A 24 -4.81 -37.13 9.29
N GLN A 25 -5.91 -37.72 8.81
CA GLN A 25 -7.24 -37.30 9.19
C GLN A 25 -7.44 -37.69 10.65
N THR A 26 -7.90 -36.77 11.50
CA THR A 26 -8.84 -37.14 12.56
C THR A 26 -9.68 -35.91 12.90
N ASP A 27 -10.83 -35.81 12.22
CA ASP A 27 -12.05 -35.35 12.84
C ASP A 27 -12.99 -36.56 12.78
N PRO A 28 -13.75 -36.86 13.85
CA PRO A 28 -15.18 -36.59 13.70
C PRO A 28 -15.90 -36.17 14.99
N GLN A 29 -16.64 -35.06 14.86
CA GLN A 29 -18.10 -34.97 15.04
C GLN A 29 -18.66 -35.14 16.48
N PRO A 30 -19.97 -34.90 16.72
CA PRO A 30 -20.50 -33.78 17.48
C PRO A 30 -21.26 -34.26 18.75
N LYS A 31 -21.72 -33.34 19.59
CA LYS A 31 -22.89 -33.62 20.44
C LYS A 31 -23.69 -32.38 20.79
N GLU A 32 -24.98 -32.64 20.80
CA GLU A 32 -26.13 -31.75 20.81
C GLU A 32 -26.37 -31.00 22.14
N THR A 33 -26.88 -29.78 21.98
CA THR A 33 -28.16 -29.27 22.50
C THR A 33 -28.61 -29.63 23.92
N MET A 34 -28.86 -28.59 24.72
CA MET A 34 -30.13 -28.31 25.43
C MET A 34 -30.23 -26.77 25.52
N ALA A 35 -31.17 -26.06 24.87
CA ALA A 35 -32.59 -25.87 25.21
C ALA A 35 -32.78 -25.72 26.74
N THR A 36 -33.45 -24.75 27.34
CA THR A 36 -34.27 -23.58 27.00
C THR A 36 -34.47 -22.90 28.36
N ASN A 37 -34.69 -21.59 28.43
CA ASN A 37 -35.72 -21.01 29.32
C ASN A 37 -35.81 -19.50 29.10
N THR A 38 -36.76 -19.13 28.26
CA THR A 38 -37.44 -17.83 28.29
C THR A 38 -38.48 -17.89 29.41
N PRO A 39 -38.61 -16.84 30.24
CA PRO A 39 -39.93 -16.27 30.44
C PRO A 39 -39.98 -14.82 30.00
N ASN A 40 -41.00 -14.55 29.18
CA ASN A 40 -41.43 -13.26 28.71
C ASN A 40 -42.08 -12.48 29.88
N SER A 41 -41.67 -11.25 30.13
CA SER A 41 -42.59 -10.20 30.59
C SER A 41 -41.93 -8.82 30.45
N SER A 42 -42.51 -7.97 29.60
CA SER A 42 -42.32 -6.52 29.68
C SER A 42 -42.78 -6.03 31.04
N PRO A 43 -42.04 -5.07 31.64
CA PRO A 43 -42.70 -3.89 32.17
C PRO A 43 -42.20 -2.63 31.48
N ALA A 44 -43.15 -1.74 31.24
CA ALA A 44 -42.94 -0.41 30.73
C ALA A 44 -42.02 0.44 31.63
N LYS A 45 -41.34 1.40 30.97
CA LYS A 45 -41.05 2.75 31.46
C LYS A 45 -40.05 2.87 32.64
N ALA A 46 -38.79 3.10 32.29
CA ALA A 46 -37.99 4.21 32.81
C ALA A 46 -36.68 4.32 32.00
N GLU A 47 -36.57 5.37 31.21
CA GLU A 47 -35.31 5.85 30.66
C GLU A 47 -34.40 6.19 31.84
N PRO A 48 -33.19 5.59 31.99
CA PRO A 48 -32.24 6.10 32.95
C PRO A 48 -31.80 7.46 32.42
N GLU A 49 -32.03 8.51 33.20
CA GLU A 49 -31.59 9.87 32.87
C GLU A 49 -30.12 9.82 32.46
N MET A 50 -29.88 10.00 31.15
CA MET A 50 -28.57 10.36 30.67
C MET A 50 -28.21 11.65 31.40
N ALA A 51 -27.22 11.57 32.29
CA ALA A 51 -26.53 12.74 32.79
C ALA A 51 -26.25 13.65 31.59
N PRO A 52 -26.49 14.97 31.67
CA PRO A 52 -26.12 15.88 30.61
C PRO A 52 -24.66 15.61 30.28
N GLY A 53 -24.39 15.04 29.10
CA GLY A 53 -23.05 14.71 28.67
C GLY A 53 -22.21 15.96 28.85
N LEU A 54 -21.12 15.85 29.61
CA LEU A 54 -20.18 16.96 29.73
C LEU A 54 -19.88 17.42 28.29
N PRO A 55 -19.99 18.73 27.99
CA PRO A 55 -19.62 19.21 26.67
C PRO A 55 -18.19 18.75 26.39
N PRO A 56 -17.87 18.32 25.16
CA PRO A 56 -16.50 17.96 24.82
C PRO A 56 -15.60 19.11 25.23
N ASP A 57 -14.59 18.78 26.02
CA ASP A 57 -13.61 19.73 26.50
C ASP A 57 -13.11 20.53 25.29
N GLN A 58 -13.13 21.86 25.40
CA GLN A 58 -12.77 22.73 24.29
C GLN A 58 -11.35 22.44 23.76
N GLU A 59 -10.53 21.74 24.55
CA GLU A 59 -9.20 21.28 24.20
C GLU A 59 -9.23 20.09 23.23
N ALA A 60 -10.05 19.05 23.46
CA ALA A 60 -10.29 17.97 22.50
C ALA A 60 -10.88 18.47 21.16
N VAL A 61 -11.80 19.44 21.20
CA VAL A 61 -12.36 20.04 19.96
C VAL A 61 -11.27 20.79 19.18
N LYS A 62 -10.42 21.56 19.87
CA LYS A 62 -9.28 22.27 19.25
C LYS A 62 -8.21 21.31 18.73
N GLN A 63 -8.01 20.17 19.37
CA GLN A 63 -7.11 19.10 18.90
C GLN A 63 -7.66 18.43 17.63
N ALA A 64 -8.93 18.04 17.62
CA ALA A 64 -9.58 17.46 16.44
C ALA A 64 -9.58 18.44 15.24
N GLU A 65 -9.80 19.74 15.48
CA GLU A 65 -9.68 20.76 14.42
C GLU A 65 -8.25 20.93 13.90
N LYS A 66 -7.23 20.85 14.77
CA LYS A 66 -5.82 20.88 14.36
C LYS A 66 -5.45 19.64 13.56
N GLU A 67 -5.92 18.45 13.96
CA GLU A 67 -5.70 17.21 13.23
C GLU A 67 -6.39 17.24 11.86
N THR A 68 -7.61 17.76 11.78
CA THR A 68 -8.35 17.93 10.53
C THR A 68 -7.69 18.96 9.61
N LYS A 69 -7.20 20.08 10.16
CA LYS A 69 -6.45 21.11 9.42
C LYS A 69 -5.08 20.59 8.95
N ASN A 70 -4.39 19.79 9.76
CA ASN A 70 -3.14 19.15 9.39
C ASN A 70 -3.34 18.08 8.32
N ALA A 71 -4.43 17.30 8.38
CA ALA A 71 -4.79 16.33 7.34
C ALA A 71 -5.13 17.02 6.00
N ALA A 72 -5.86 18.14 6.04
CA ALA A 72 -6.16 18.95 4.87
C ALA A 72 -4.94 19.70 4.31
N ALA A 73 -4.03 20.16 5.17
CA ALA A 73 -2.75 20.76 4.76
C ALA A 73 -1.77 19.72 4.17
N ASN A 74 -1.81 18.48 4.64
CA ASN A 74 -1.00 17.37 4.10
C ASN A 74 -1.45 16.94 2.70
N GLN A 75 -2.71 17.23 2.32
CA GLN A 75 -3.23 16.99 0.97
C GLN A 75 -2.82 18.08 -0.04
N GLN A 76 -2.39 19.26 0.43
CA GLN A 76 -1.91 20.34 -0.42
C GLN A 76 -0.52 19.96 -0.96
N GLY A 77 -0.41 19.76 -2.27
CA GLY A 77 0.85 19.39 -2.93
C GLY A 77 1.07 17.89 -3.15
N VAL A 78 0.05 17.06 -2.90
CA VAL A 78 0.07 15.65 -3.33
C VAL A 78 -0.54 15.52 -4.72
N VAL A 79 0.21 14.93 -5.64
CA VAL A 79 -0.25 14.61 -6.99
C VAL A 79 -0.74 13.17 -7.01
N TYR A 80 -1.97 12.97 -7.45
CA TYR A 80 -2.54 11.64 -7.58
C TYR A 80 -2.57 11.15 -9.04
N LEU A 81 -2.19 9.90 -9.22
CA LEU A 81 -2.23 9.20 -10.52
C LEU A 81 -2.87 7.82 -10.35
N ASN A 82 -3.73 7.44 -11.29
CA ASN A 82 -4.21 6.08 -11.46
C ASN A 82 -3.18 5.23 -12.22
N GLU A 83 -3.20 3.91 -12.05
CA GLU A 83 -2.28 3.01 -12.75
C GLU A 83 -2.43 3.17 -14.27
N GLY A 84 -1.29 3.36 -14.95
CA GLY A 84 -1.22 3.67 -16.38
C GLY A 84 -1.40 5.16 -16.74
N GLU A 85 -1.74 6.02 -15.78
CA GLU A 85 -1.94 7.46 -16.02
C GLU A 85 -0.58 8.19 -16.13
N SER A 86 -0.52 9.16 -17.05
CA SER A 86 0.62 10.05 -17.25
C SER A 86 0.18 11.52 -17.16
N LYS A 87 0.93 12.34 -16.43
CA LYS A 87 0.66 13.77 -16.22
C LYS A 87 1.91 14.61 -16.37
N PHE A 88 1.82 15.63 -17.21
CA PHE A 88 2.81 16.69 -17.22
C PHE A 88 2.52 17.69 -16.10
N LEU A 89 3.42 17.76 -15.12
CA LEU A 89 3.33 18.66 -13.98
C LEU A 89 4.11 19.94 -14.30
N GLN A 90 3.41 20.95 -14.83
CA GLN A 90 4.00 22.22 -15.26
C GLN A 90 4.87 22.87 -14.18
N GLN A 91 4.39 22.87 -12.92
CA GLN A 91 5.11 23.42 -11.77
C GLN A 91 6.50 22.80 -11.53
N TYR A 92 6.69 21.54 -11.94
CA TYR A 92 7.94 20.81 -11.77
C TYR A 92 8.67 20.58 -13.10
N GLN A 93 8.09 21.01 -14.23
CA GLN A 93 8.59 20.80 -15.60
C GLN A 93 8.97 19.33 -15.87
N MET A 94 8.11 18.40 -15.45
CA MET A 94 8.32 16.97 -15.62
C MET A 94 7.02 16.26 -16.00
N ASN A 95 7.14 15.25 -16.86
CA ASN A 95 6.11 14.24 -17.05
C ASN A 95 6.29 13.14 -16.00
N VAL A 96 5.19 12.74 -15.37
CA VAL A 96 5.16 11.68 -14.37
C VAL A 96 4.12 10.65 -14.80
N SER A 97 4.55 9.41 -14.96
CA SER A 97 3.71 8.29 -15.36
C SER A 97 3.72 7.22 -14.27
N PHE A 98 2.56 6.88 -13.75
CA PHE A 98 2.45 5.78 -12.81
C PHE A 98 2.30 4.46 -13.59
N ARG A 99 3.36 3.64 -13.63
CA ARG A 99 3.36 2.38 -14.39
C ARG A 99 2.51 1.31 -13.71
N GLY A 100 2.56 1.26 -12.38
CA GLY A 100 1.80 0.33 -11.57
C GLY A 100 2.53 -0.08 -10.30
N ILE A 101 1.86 -0.91 -9.51
CA ILE A 101 2.46 -1.55 -8.33
C ILE A 101 3.16 -2.84 -8.78
N THR A 102 4.39 -3.04 -8.31
CA THR A 102 5.22 -4.23 -8.58
C THR A 102 5.03 -5.32 -7.54
N GLU A 103 4.77 -4.92 -6.30
CA GLU A 103 4.43 -5.83 -5.19
C GLU A 103 3.50 -5.12 -4.22
N ASP A 104 2.54 -5.85 -3.66
CA ASP A 104 1.71 -5.37 -2.56
C ASP A 104 1.49 -6.48 -1.54
N SER A 105 2.24 -6.40 -0.45
CA SER A 105 2.18 -7.31 0.69
C SER A 105 1.60 -6.61 1.93
N ARG A 106 0.99 -5.43 1.75
CA ARG A 106 0.42 -4.67 2.86
C ARG A 106 -0.61 -5.51 3.59
N CYS A 107 -0.61 -5.40 4.92
CA CYS A 107 -1.55 -6.12 5.77
C CYS A 107 -2.99 -5.83 5.32
N PRO A 108 -3.75 -6.86 4.92
CA PRO A 108 -5.12 -6.66 4.46
C PRO A 108 -6.02 -6.07 5.55
N ALA A 109 -7.04 -5.33 5.14
CA ALA A 109 -8.05 -4.87 6.08
C ALA A 109 -8.81 -6.07 6.68
N GLY A 110 -8.97 -6.09 8.01
CA GLY A 110 -9.75 -7.10 8.74
C GLY A 110 -8.97 -8.36 9.13
N VAL A 111 -7.63 -8.32 9.10
CA VAL A 111 -6.77 -9.38 9.63
C VAL A 111 -5.75 -8.82 10.62
N ASP A 112 -5.35 -9.66 11.58
CA ASP A 112 -4.30 -9.33 12.54
C ASP A 112 -2.93 -9.73 11.99
N CYS A 113 -2.21 -8.79 11.36
CA CYS A 113 -0.84 -9.02 10.91
C CYS A 113 0.18 -8.65 11.98
N ILE A 114 1.26 -9.42 12.06
CA ILE A 114 2.43 -9.09 12.89
C ILE A 114 3.23 -7.91 12.30
N TRP A 115 3.15 -7.70 10.98
CA TRP A 115 3.86 -6.66 10.23
C TRP A 115 2.92 -5.95 9.25
N GLU A 116 3.08 -4.64 9.06
CA GLU A 116 2.22 -3.81 8.18
C GLU A 116 2.40 -4.11 6.68
N GLY A 117 3.49 -4.79 6.30
CA GLY A 117 3.82 -5.11 4.92
C GLY A 117 4.24 -3.90 4.09
N VAL A 118 4.48 -4.11 2.80
CA VAL A 118 5.00 -3.07 1.89
C VAL A 118 4.33 -3.15 0.53
N ALA A 119 4.09 -1.99 -0.07
CA ALA A 119 3.78 -1.87 -1.49
C ALA A 119 4.87 -1.08 -2.21
N SER A 120 5.27 -1.52 -3.40
CA SER A 120 6.28 -0.85 -4.22
C SER A 120 5.69 -0.44 -5.57
N ALA A 121 5.70 0.85 -5.88
CA ALA A 121 5.26 1.45 -7.12
C ALA A 121 6.43 1.70 -8.07
N GLU A 122 6.19 1.48 -9.36
CA GLU A 122 7.05 2.00 -10.42
C GLU A 122 6.46 3.30 -10.97
N VAL A 123 7.26 4.35 -10.91
CA VAL A 123 6.92 5.67 -11.42
C VAL A 123 7.97 6.09 -12.44
N GLU A 124 7.56 6.25 -13.69
CA GLU A 124 8.42 6.80 -14.71
C GLU A 124 8.37 8.32 -14.67
N VAL A 125 9.54 8.96 -14.67
CA VAL A 125 9.68 10.41 -14.65
C VAL A 125 10.55 10.86 -15.81
N MET A 126 10.17 11.98 -16.43
CA MET A 126 10.91 12.58 -17.54
C MET A 126 10.82 14.11 -17.45
N GLY A 127 11.95 14.78 -17.28
CA GLY A 127 12.05 16.23 -17.45
C GLY A 127 11.97 16.63 -18.92
N THR A 128 11.75 17.93 -19.18
CA THR A 128 11.60 18.48 -20.55
C THR A 128 12.79 18.23 -21.48
N ALA A 129 13.99 18.04 -20.93
CA ALA A 129 15.23 17.84 -21.68
C ALA A 129 16.01 16.59 -21.23
N THR A 130 15.37 15.65 -20.55
CA THR A 130 16.01 14.43 -20.00
C THR A 130 15.36 13.17 -20.56
N ARG A 131 16.07 12.04 -20.53
CA ARG A 131 15.49 10.74 -20.85
C ARG A 131 14.55 10.25 -19.73
N PRO A 132 13.55 9.40 -20.04
CA PRO A 132 12.75 8.73 -19.01
C PRO A 132 13.61 7.93 -18.05
N MET A 133 13.28 8.01 -16.75
CA MET A 133 13.87 7.20 -15.69
C MET A 133 12.74 6.56 -14.89
N VAL A 134 12.88 5.28 -14.53
CA VAL A 134 11.93 4.59 -13.66
C VAL A 134 12.43 4.66 -12.22
N LEU A 135 11.58 5.19 -11.35
CA LEU A 135 11.76 5.21 -9.90
C LEU A 135 10.97 4.06 -9.27
N LYS A 136 11.61 3.32 -8.36
CA LYS A 136 10.94 2.31 -7.53
C LYS A 136 10.72 2.91 -6.15
N LEU A 137 9.47 3.28 -5.86
CA LEU A 137 9.08 3.92 -4.62
C LEU A 137 8.24 2.97 -3.77
N SER A 138 8.57 2.83 -2.49
CA SER A 138 7.90 1.91 -1.56
C SER A 138 7.15 2.67 -0.47
N THR A 139 6.15 2.04 0.15
CA THR A 139 5.42 2.64 1.29
C THR A 139 6.29 2.77 2.55
N MET A 140 7.39 2.01 2.62
CA MET A 140 8.37 1.97 3.70
C MET A 140 9.77 2.31 3.21
N GLN A 141 10.66 2.69 4.13
CA GLN A 141 12.09 2.87 3.90
C GLN A 141 12.85 1.75 4.63
N ASP A 142 13.53 0.89 3.88
CA ASP A 142 14.40 -0.16 4.41
C ASP A 142 15.51 -0.45 3.39
N ALA A 143 16.70 0.11 3.64
CA ALA A 143 17.84 -0.02 2.73
C ALA A 143 18.32 -1.48 2.60
N ASN A 144 18.15 -2.31 3.65
CA ASN A 144 18.59 -3.71 3.61
C ASN A 144 17.72 -4.56 2.68
N LYS A 145 16.45 -4.15 2.49
CA LYS A 145 15.49 -4.81 1.60
C LYS A 145 15.34 -4.10 0.25
N GLY A 146 16.07 -2.99 0.03
CA GLY A 146 15.96 -2.19 -1.18
C GLY A 146 14.62 -1.44 -1.30
N TYR A 147 13.97 -1.13 -0.17
CA TYR A 147 12.76 -0.31 -0.15
C TYR A 147 13.12 1.15 0.08
N GLU A 148 12.75 2.00 -0.88
CA GLU A 148 13.00 3.43 -0.82
C GLU A 148 11.68 4.19 -0.88
N LYS A 149 11.37 4.95 0.16
CA LYS A 149 10.13 5.72 0.22
C LYS A 149 10.17 6.96 -0.68
N ALA A 150 11.38 7.45 -0.95
CA ALA A 150 11.62 8.61 -1.78
C ALA A 150 12.86 8.44 -2.64
N GLN A 151 12.80 8.95 -3.87
CA GLN A 151 13.94 9.01 -4.79
C GLN A 151 14.07 10.40 -5.39
N SER A 152 15.30 10.76 -5.77
CA SER A 152 15.58 12.10 -6.31
C SER A 152 15.60 12.10 -7.82
N PHE A 153 14.96 13.09 -8.43
CA PHE A 153 14.99 13.34 -9.87
C PHE A 153 14.91 14.83 -10.15
N ASN A 154 15.80 15.33 -11.01
CA ASN A 154 15.81 16.72 -11.48
C ASN A 154 15.75 17.79 -10.37
N GLY A 155 16.46 17.57 -9.26
CA GLY A 155 16.50 18.49 -8.10
C GLY A 155 15.28 18.43 -7.18
N TYR A 156 14.43 17.41 -7.34
CA TYR A 156 13.29 17.13 -6.47
C TYR A 156 13.42 15.75 -5.82
N SER A 157 13.04 15.65 -4.54
CA SER A 157 12.75 14.39 -3.88
C SER A 157 11.26 14.06 -4.07
N ILE A 158 11.01 12.90 -4.68
CA ILE A 158 9.69 12.39 -5.02
C ILE A 158 9.37 11.27 -4.04
N THR A 159 8.35 11.47 -3.21
CA THR A 159 7.98 10.55 -2.12
C THR A 159 6.64 9.89 -2.40
N LEU A 160 6.56 8.57 -2.22
CA LEU A 160 5.28 7.86 -2.20
C LEU A 160 4.60 8.06 -0.84
N VAL A 161 3.45 8.73 -0.85
CA VAL A 161 2.71 9.07 0.38
C VAL A 161 1.39 8.30 0.51
N SER A 162 0.87 7.74 -0.57
CA SER A 162 -0.38 6.97 -0.55
C SER A 162 -0.41 5.93 -1.67
N VAL A 163 -1.01 4.78 -1.37
CA VAL A 163 -1.35 3.72 -2.33
C VAL A 163 -2.75 3.23 -1.98
N THR A 164 -3.67 3.32 -2.93
CA THR A 164 -5.05 2.82 -2.79
C THR A 164 -5.43 2.01 -4.03
N PRO A 165 -6.35 1.04 -3.95
CA PRO A 165 -6.95 0.50 -2.72
C PRO A 165 -5.95 -0.29 -1.88
N GLY A 166 -6.30 -0.58 -0.63
CA GLY A 166 -5.62 -1.61 0.17
C GLY A 166 -6.11 -3.01 -0.21
N THR A 167 -5.34 -4.03 0.16
CA THR A 167 -5.76 -5.43 0.05
C THR A 167 -6.84 -5.76 1.09
N THR A 168 -7.65 -6.77 0.82
CA THR A 168 -8.59 -7.37 1.77
C THR A 168 -8.36 -8.88 1.82
N SER A 169 -8.93 -9.58 2.80
CA SER A 169 -8.87 -11.04 2.86
C SER A 169 -9.42 -11.74 1.62
N SER A 170 -10.24 -11.05 0.81
CA SER A 170 -10.83 -11.57 -0.42
C SER A 170 -10.23 -11.02 -1.72
N LYS A 171 -9.46 -9.92 -1.66
CA LYS A 171 -8.86 -9.25 -2.82
C LYS A 171 -7.41 -8.91 -2.52
N GLY A 172 -6.51 -9.72 -3.06
CA GLY A 172 -5.07 -9.51 -3.00
C GLY A 172 -4.55 -8.66 -4.15
N PHE A 173 -3.23 -8.58 -4.24
CA PHE A 173 -2.50 -7.78 -5.23
C PHE A 173 -2.98 -8.03 -6.68
N GLU A 174 -3.08 -9.30 -7.09
CA GLU A 174 -3.41 -9.68 -8.47
C GLU A 174 -4.80 -9.18 -8.91
N GLN A 175 -5.79 -9.18 -8.02
CA GLN A 175 -7.15 -8.74 -8.37
C GLN A 175 -7.29 -7.20 -8.42
N LEU A 176 -6.32 -6.50 -7.86
CA LEU A 176 -6.25 -5.04 -7.76
C LEU A 176 -5.37 -4.40 -8.84
N ARG A 177 -4.64 -5.21 -9.62
CA ARG A 177 -3.88 -4.77 -10.79
C ARG A 177 -4.72 -3.92 -11.73
N GLY A 178 -4.17 -2.78 -12.16
CA GLY A 178 -4.84 -1.80 -13.01
C GLY A 178 -5.85 -0.90 -12.28
N LYS A 179 -6.06 -1.09 -10.97
CA LYS A 179 -7.02 -0.32 -10.16
C LYS A 179 -6.34 0.54 -9.10
N TYR A 180 -5.01 0.51 -9.06
CA TYR A 180 -4.28 1.30 -8.09
C TYR A 180 -4.31 2.79 -8.43
N LYS A 181 -4.25 3.59 -7.37
CA LYS A 181 -4.06 5.02 -7.36
C LYS A 181 -2.98 5.34 -6.34
N ILE A 182 -2.00 6.12 -6.74
CA ILE A 182 -0.91 6.56 -5.86
C ILE A 182 -0.98 8.05 -5.61
N GLY A 183 -0.48 8.47 -4.44
CA GLY A 183 -0.22 9.86 -4.11
C GLY A 183 1.29 10.08 -4.04
N LEU A 184 1.77 11.08 -4.79
CA LEU A 184 3.17 11.48 -4.85
C LEU A 184 3.33 12.90 -4.29
N LYS A 185 4.31 13.08 -3.41
CA LYS A 185 4.70 14.40 -2.92
C LYS A 185 6.06 14.79 -3.48
N PHE A 186 6.19 16.03 -3.91
CA PHE A 186 7.42 16.58 -4.48
C PHE A 186 7.97 17.64 -3.52
N SER A 187 9.25 17.54 -3.19
CA SER A 187 9.97 18.54 -2.39
C SER A 187 11.30 18.85 -3.04
N ARG A 188 11.83 20.06 -2.88
CA ARG A 188 13.19 20.36 -3.36
C ARG A 188 14.17 19.47 -2.62
N SER A 189 14.98 18.70 -3.36
CA SER A 189 16.07 17.95 -2.75
C SER A 189 17.07 18.96 -2.22
N SER A 190 17.24 19.07 -0.90
CA SER A 190 18.34 19.85 -0.32
C SER A 190 19.64 19.25 -0.86
N ALA A 191 20.33 19.99 -1.73
CA ALA A 191 21.69 19.68 -2.09
C ALA A 191 22.51 19.57 -0.79
N GLN A 192 23.35 18.54 -0.75
CA GLN A 192 24.42 18.26 0.21
C GLN A 192 24.80 19.44 1.12
N ASN A 193 24.87 19.18 2.44
CA ASN A 193 25.66 20.00 3.35
C ASN A 193 27.04 20.26 2.71
N PRO A 194 27.46 21.52 2.48
CA PRO A 194 28.83 21.79 2.07
C PRO A 194 29.72 21.39 3.26
N THR A 195 30.38 20.25 3.17
CA THR A 195 31.43 19.89 4.12
C THR A 195 32.60 20.81 3.80
N THR A 196 32.67 21.93 4.52
CA THR A 196 33.86 22.78 4.58
C THR A 196 35.05 21.92 4.96
N LYS A 197 36.10 21.93 4.15
CA LYS A 197 37.44 21.53 4.54
C LYS A 197 38.43 22.58 4.09
#